data_AF-A0A3C0G839-F1
#
_entry.id   AF-A0A3C0G839-F1
#
_cell.length_a   1.000
_cell.length_b   1.000
_cell.length_c   1.000
_cell.angle_alpha   90.00
_cell.angle_beta   90.00
_cell.angle_gamma   90.00
#
_symmetry.space_group_name_H-M   'P 1'
#
loop_
_entity.id
_entity.type
_entity.pdbx_description
1 polymer ?
#
loop_
_entity_poly.entity_id
_entity_poly.type
_entity_poly.pdbx_seq_one_letter_code
_entity_poly.pdbx_strand_id
1 'polypeptide(L)'
;MDSEKIKINDGTERFKSMLKLDPSTHEPKIIINARCKGLLSVLGYAPNPFNGQTQVYKWKTDRDGNVVGNQPEDKYNHSVKALIYGLVNRFGYSYLATRNSIPVRRWR
;
A
#
# COMPACT_ATOMS: atom_id res chain seq x y z
N MET A 1 -11.26 12.01 -18.41
CA MET A 1 -10.99 11.32 -17.12
C MET A 1 -11.81 10.05 -17.16
N ASP A 2 -11.19 8.93 -17.53
CA ASP A 2 -11.88 7.64 -17.48
C ASP A 2 -12.06 7.24 -16.01
N SER A 3 -13.32 7.17 -15.58
CA SER A 3 -13.73 6.86 -14.21
C SER A 3 -13.75 5.35 -13.98
N GLU A 4 -12.60 4.70 -14.18
CA GLU A 4 -12.49 3.27 -13.93
C GLU A 4 -12.39 2.98 -12.42
N LYS A 5 -13.17 2.00 -11.94
CA LYS A 5 -13.12 1.57 -10.54
C LYS A 5 -11.83 0.80 -10.27
N ILE A 6 -11.07 1.24 -9.27
CA ILE A 6 -9.84 0.57 -8.85
C ILE A 6 -10.16 -0.53 -7.84
N LYS A 7 -9.71 -1.77 -8.12
CA LYS A 7 -9.78 -2.88 -7.16
C LYS A 7 -8.87 -2.60 -5.96
N ILE A 8 -9.41 -2.73 -4.75
CA ILE A 8 -8.71 -2.33 -3.50
C ILE A 8 -7.37 -3.05 -3.36
N ASN A 9 -7.33 -4.37 -3.53
CA ASN A 9 -6.11 -5.15 -3.33
C ASN A 9 -5.06 -4.84 -4.40
N ASP A 10 -5.46 -4.74 -5.67
CA ASP A 10 -4.55 -4.45 -6.78
C ASP A 10 -3.93 -3.04 -6.65
N GLY A 11 -4.75 -2.06 -6.26
CA GLY A 11 -4.29 -0.71 -5.94
C GLY A 11 -3.37 -0.68 -4.72
N THR A 12 -3.67 -1.48 -3.70
CA THR A 12 -2.83 -1.63 -2.49
C THR A 12 -1.47 -2.23 -2.84
N GLU A 13 -1.41 -3.26 -3.68
CA GLU A 13 -0.15 -3.85 -4.15
C GLU A 13 0.68 -2.86 -4.97
N ARG A 14 0.02 -1.99 -5.73
CA ARG A 14 0.69 -0.86 -6.37
C ARG A 14 1.31 0.09 -5.37
N PHE A 15 0.58 0.51 -4.36
CA PHE A 15 1.16 1.37 -3.34
C PHE A 15 2.33 0.70 -2.60
N LYS A 16 2.17 -0.58 -2.18
CA LYS A 16 3.27 -1.35 -1.58
C LYS A 16 4.51 -1.42 -2.47
N SER A 17 4.34 -1.58 -3.79
CA SER A 17 5.46 -1.63 -4.72
C SER A 17 6.28 -0.33 -4.77
N MET A 18 5.66 0.82 -4.49
CA MET A 18 6.34 2.11 -4.43
C MET A 18 7.16 2.27 -3.14
N LEU A 19 6.71 1.65 -2.05
CA LEU A 19 7.39 1.67 -0.75
C LEU A 19 8.56 0.69 -0.67
N LYS A 20 8.62 -0.32 -1.53
CA LYS A 20 9.75 -1.26 -1.60
C LYS A 20 11.01 -0.51 -2.06
N LEU A 21 12.11 -0.77 -1.39
CA LEU A 21 13.42 -0.27 -1.80
C LEU A 21 13.83 -0.91 -3.13
N ASP A 22 14.41 -0.11 -4.00
CA ASP A 22 15.06 -0.63 -5.20
C ASP A 22 16.32 -1.41 -4.78
N PRO A 23 16.52 -2.66 -5.23
CA PRO A 23 17.66 -3.47 -4.82
C PRO A 23 19.01 -2.94 -5.36
N SER A 24 18.98 -2.13 -6.42
CA SER A 24 20.20 -1.56 -7.02
C SER A 24 20.60 -0.26 -6.34
N THR A 25 19.64 0.64 -6.10
CA THR A 25 19.93 1.97 -5.51
C THR A 25 19.72 2.04 -4.01
N HIS A 26 19.05 1.06 -3.40
CA HIS A 26 18.61 1.06 -2.00
C HIS A 26 17.69 2.24 -1.63
N GLU A 27 17.08 2.89 -2.61
CA GLU A 27 16.17 4.02 -2.41
C GLU A 27 14.71 3.61 -2.63
N PRO A 28 13.74 4.23 -1.92
CA PRO A 28 12.32 4.03 -2.18
C PRO A 28 11.88 4.76 -3.46
N LYS A 29 10.83 4.25 -4.13
CA LYS A 29 10.28 4.89 -5.34
C LYS A 29 9.32 6.04 -5.03
N ILE A 30 8.96 6.22 -3.77
CA ILE A 30 8.13 7.31 -3.28
C ILE A 30 8.70 7.86 -1.98
N ILE A 31 8.76 9.19 -1.88
CA ILE A 31 9.13 9.91 -0.67
C ILE A 31 7.90 10.69 -0.21
N ILE A 32 7.49 10.47 1.05
CA ILE A 32 6.34 11.15 1.64
C ILE A 32 6.85 12.29 2.53
N ASN A 33 6.43 13.52 2.23
CA ASN A 33 6.81 14.68 3.04
C ASN A 33 6.23 14.57 4.46
N ALA A 34 7.02 14.94 5.48
CA ALA A 34 6.63 14.91 6.88
C ALA A 34 5.40 15.76 7.24
N ARG A 35 5.03 16.72 6.37
CA ARG A 35 3.82 17.56 6.49
C ARG A 35 2.53 16.84 6.10
N CYS A 36 2.60 15.69 5.41
CA CYS A 36 1.45 14.90 5.01
C CYS A 36 0.85 14.09 6.18
N LYS A 37 0.49 14.77 7.27
CA LYS A 37 0.10 14.15 8.55
C LYS A 37 -1.06 13.17 8.43
N GLY A 38 -2.06 13.47 7.60
CA GLY A 38 -3.18 12.56 7.35
C GLY A 38 -2.76 11.24 6.71
N LEU A 39 -1.82 11.26 5.74
CA LEU A 39 -1.29 10.02 5.16
C LEU A 39 -0.42 9.27 6.17
N LEU A 40 0.49 10.00 6.85
CA LEU A 40 1.41 9.41 7.83
C LEU A 40 0.66 8.77 9.01
N SER A 41 -0.47 9.33 9.44
CA SER A 41 -1.27 8.74 10.51
C SER A 41 -1.92 7.43 10.10
N VAL A 42 -2.40 7.36 8.86
CA VAL A 42 -3.00 6.15 8.30
C VAL A 42 -1.96 5.03 8.14
N LEU A 43 -0.69 5.39 7.93
CA LEU A 43 0.45 4.47 7.92
C LEU A 43 0.98 4.13 9.31
N GLY A 44 0.42 4.70 10.37
CA GLY A 44 0.83 4.48 11.76
C GLY A 44 2.11 5.21 12.20
N TYR A 45 2.63 6.14 11.39
CA TYR A 45 3.84 6.90 11.71
C TYR A 45 3.57 8.11 12.61
N ALA A 46 2.37 8.69 12.54
CA ALA A 46 2.02 9.90 13.28
C ALA A 46 0.59 9.83 13.87
N PRO A 47 0.26 10.67 14.87
CA PRO A 47 -1.12 10.85 15.29
C PRO A 47 -1.99 11.43 14.17
N ASN A 48 -3.27 11.07 14.15
CA ASN A 48 -4.24 11.69 13.25
C ASN A 48 -4.38 13.19 13.59
N PRO A 49 -4.31 14.09 12.60
CA PRO A 49 -4.32 15.54 12.83
C PRO A 49 -5.62 16.09 13.41
N PHE A 50 -6.74 15.35 13.34
CA PHE A 50 -8.06 15.81 13.80
C PHE A 50 -8.37 15.43 15.24
N ASN A 51 -7.82 14.33 15.75
CA ASN A 51 -8.15 13.82 17.10
C ASN A 51 -6.91 13.42 17.93
N GLY A 52 -5.71 13.54 17.39
CA GLY A 52 -4.46 13.22 18.09
C GLY A 52 -4.25 11.74 18.39
N GLN A 53 -5.06 10.84 17.84
CA GLN A 53 -4.94 9.39 18.06
C GLN A 53 -4.36 8.67 16.84
N THR A 54 -3.63 7.59 17.09
CA THR A 54 -3.11 6.72 16.03
C THR A 54 -4.27 5.93 15.39
N GLN A 55 -4.55 6.21 14.12
CA GLN A 55 -5.65 5.61 13.38
C GLN A 55 -5.15 4.99 12.08
N VAL A 56 -4.63 3.77 12.22
CA VAL A 56 -3.98 3.03 11.13
C VAL A 56 -5.02 2.36 10.25
N TYR A 57 -4.83 2.44 8.94
CA TYR A 57 -5.57 1.58 8.00
C TYR A 57 -5.01 0.17 8.04
N LYS A 58 -5.85 -0.79 8.40
CA LYS A 58 -5.41 -2.16 8.71
C LYS A 58 -6.43 -3.21 8.28
N TRP A 59 -5.98 -4.45 8.28
CA TRP A 59 -6.84 -5.61 8.15
C TRP A 59 -7.72 -5.77 9.38
N LYS A 60 -8.94 -6.27 9.17
CA LYS A 60 -9.78 -6.71 10.27
C LYS A 60 -9.15 -7.95 10.87
N THR A 61 -9.09 -8.02 12.20
CA THR A 61 -8.60 -9.19 12.91
C THR A 61 -9.67 -9.77 13.82
N ASP A 62 -9.64 -11.08 14.04
CA ASP A 62 -10.42 -11.72 15.10
C ASP A 62 -9.79 -11.48 16.49
N ARG A 63 -10.34 -12.15 17.51
CA ARG A 63 -9.85 -12.03 18.90
C ARG A 63 -8.46 -12.63 19.09
N ASP A 64 -8.08 -13.59 18.26
CA ASP A 64 -6.80 -14.28 18.30
C ASP A 64 -5.75 -13.56 17.45
N GLY A 65 -6.13 -12.46 16.77
CA GLY A 65 -5.26 -11.65 15.94
C GLY A 65 -5.14 -12.13 14.49
N ASN A 66 -5.90 -13.15 14.08
CA ASN A 66 -5.89 -13.62 12.70
C ASN A 66 -6.61 -12.62 11.80
N VAL A 67 -6.07 -12.39 10.61
CA VAL A 67 -6.74 -11.56 9.59
C VAL A 67 -8.02 -12.26 9.14
N VAL A 68 -9.14 -11.52 9.18
CA VAL A 68 -10.45 -11.99 8.72
C VAL A 68 -10.93 -11.15 7.53
N GLY A 69 -11.47 -11.83 6.53
CA GLY A 69 -11.96 -11.19 5.29
C GLY A 69 -10.92 -11.11 4.19
N ASN A 70 -11.35 -10.62 3.03
CA ASN A 70 -10.54 -10.51 1.81
C ASN A 70 -10.10 -9.08 1.48
N GLN A 71 -10.50 -8.11 2.31
CA GLN A 71 -10.17 -6.70 2.18
C GLN A 71 -9.91 -6.10 3.57
N PRO A 72 -9.04 -5.08 3.67
CA PRO A 72 -8.85 -4.33 4.91
C PRO A 72 -10.11 -3.55 5.32
N GLU A 73 -10.17 -3.14 6.58
CA GLU A 73 -11.33 -2.43 7.12
C GLU A 73 -11.57 -1.10 6.39
N ASP A 74 -12.82 -0.81 6.00
CA ASP A 74 -13.16 0.45 5.35
C ASP A 74 -13.23 1.63 6.35
N LYS A 75 -12.13 1.87 7.06
CA LYS A 75 -11.96 2.91 8.07
C LYS A 75 -10.57 3.54 7.96
N TYR A 76 -10.51 4.85 8.22
CA TYR A 76 -9.26 5.63 8.25
C TYR A 76 -8.40 5.47 6.98
N ASN A 77 -9.02 5.42 5.80
CA ASN A 77 -8.32 5.04 4.57
C ASN A 77 -8.34 6.12 3.48
N HIS A 78 -8.95 7.29 3.74
CA HIS A 78 -9.16 8.34 2.74
C HIS A 78 -7.87 8.76 2.05
N SER A 79 -6.82 9.09 2.81
CA SER A 79 -5.54 9.56 2.27
C SER A 79 -4.81 8.47 1.48
N VAL A 80 -4.84 7.21 1.95
CA VAL A 80 -4.21 6.09 1.25
C VAL A 80 -4.95 5.76 -0.04
N LYS A 81 -6.29 5.75 -0.04
CA LYS A 81 -7.09 5.54 -1.26
C LYS A 81 -6.82 6.63 -2.29
N ALA A 82 -6.82 7.90 -1.87
CA ALA A 82 -6.51 9.02 -2.77
C ALA A 82 -5.13 8.87 -3.40
N LEU A 83 -4.11 8.49 -2.62
CA LEU A 83 -2.77 8.23 -3.14
C LEU A 83 -2.76 7.05 -4.12
N ILE A 84 -3.41 5.93 -3.78
CA ILE A 84 -3.54 4.76 -4.66
C ILE A 84 -4.17 5.17 -5.99
N TYR A 85 -5.23 5.97 -5.98
CA TYR A 85 -5.88 6.43 -7.20
C TYR A 85 -4.92 7.24 -8.08
N GLY A 86 -4.15 8.15 -7.48
CA GLY A 86 -3.11 8.91 -8.19
C GLY A 86 -2.01 8.01 -8.75
N LEU A 87 -1.53 7.03 -7.99
CA LEU A 87 -0.47 6.10 -8.41
C LEU A 87 -0.92 5.18 -9.55
N VAL A 88 -2.14 4.64 -9.46
CA VAL A 88 -2.70 3.78 -10.51
C VAL A 88 -2.99 4.60 -11.77
N ASN A 89 -3.56 5.79 -11.65
CA ASN A 89 -3.81 6.67 -12.80
C ASN A 89 -2.49 7.05 -13.50
N ARG A 90 -1.44 7.38 -12.74
CA ARG A 90 -0.17 7.86 -13.30
C ARG A 90 0.70 6.76 -13.88
N PHE A 91 0.70 5.58 -13.28
CA PHE A 91 1.68 4.54 -13.61
C PHE A 91 1.04 3.20 -14.03
N GLY A 92 -0.27 3.01 -13.81
CA GLY A 92 -0.98 1.74 -13.98
C GLY A 92 -0.98 0.86 -12.71
N TYR A 93 -1.46 -0.37 -12.84
CA TYR A 93 -1.41 -1.38 -11.78
C TYR A 93 0.00 -1.95 -11.57
N SER A 94 0.25 -2.56 -10.41
CA SER A 94 1.47 -3.32 -10.17
C SER A 94 1.32 -4.72 -10.74
N TYR A 95 1.84 -4.92 -11.94
CA TYR A 95 2.03 -6.26 -12.45
C TYR A 95 3.24 -6.85 -11.72
N LEU A 96 3.00 -7.70 -10.73
CA LEU A 96 3.90 -8.82 -10.51
C LEU A 96 3.83 -9.60 -11.81
N ALA A 97 4.83 -9.46 -12.68
CA ALA A 97 5.03 -10.42 -13.75
C ALA A 97 4.90 -11.81 -13.09
N THR A 98 3.93 -12.60 -13.52
CA THR A 98 3.75 -13.99 -13.13
C THR A 98 5.06 -14.69 -13.49
N ARG A 99 6.04 -14.68 -12.59
CA ARG A 99 7.21 -15.52 -12.69
C ARG A 99 6.71 -16.93 -12.40
N ASN A 100 6.20 -17.58 -13.44
CA ASN A 100 5.73 -18.97 -13.40
C ASN A 100 6.89 -19.95 -13.11
N SER A 101 8.13 -19.48 -13.07
CA SER A 101 9.28 -20.28 -12.67
C SER A 101 10.39 -19.40 -12.09
N ILE A 102 11.13 -19.97 -11.12
CA ILE A 102 12.41 -19.46 -10.65
C ILE A 102 13.48 -20.40 -11.24
N PRO A 103 14.40 -19.91 -12.08
CA PRO A 103 15.48 -20.76 -12.58
C PRO A 103 16.40 -21.15 -11.42
N VAL A 104 16.45 -22.44 -11.10
CA VAL A 104 17.39 -22.99 -10.10
C VAL A 104 18.65 -23.45 -10.82
N ARG A 105 19.79 -22.85 -10.49
CA ARG A 105 21.10 -23.29 -10.99
C ARG A 105 21.52 -24.55 -10.21
N ARG A 106 21.41 -25.72 -10.86
CA ARG A 106 22.00 -26.96 -10.35
C ARG A 106 23.45 -27.05 -10.81
N TRP A 107 24.37 -27.15 -9.85
CA TRP A 107 25.76 -27.48 -10.13
C TRP A 107 25.83 -28.99 -10.41
N ARG A 108 26.53 -29.36 -11.50
CA ARG A 108 26.90 -30.75 -11.81
C ARG A 108 28.32 -31.00 -11.36
#